data_AF-A0ABD6N8J7-F1
#
_entry.id   AF-A0ABD6N8J7-F1
#
_cell.length_a   1.000
_cell.length_b   1.000
_cell.length_c   1.000
_cell.angle_alpha   90.00
_cell.angle_beta   90.00
_cell.angle_gamma   90.00
#
_symmetry.space_group_name_H-M   'P 1'
#
loop_
_entity.id
_entity.type
_entity.pdbx_description
1 polymer ?
#
loop_
_entity_poly.entity_id
_entity_poly.type
_entity_poly.pdbx_seq_one_letter_code
_entity_poly.pdbx_strand_id
1 'polypeptide(L)'
;TITVEAGKTQGSIDFQTPANDVYNNGSTVSVTIENATGGNFEQLTPNPTPAQTTITDSVDTTTATLTASPSVTEGGVITYTVTLSNPAQTPVTVTLSNGQTITVEA
;
A
#
# COMPACT_ATOMS: atom_id res chain seq x y z
N THR A 1 -10.39 11.20 -19.85
CA THR A 1 -10.70 12.47 -20.54
C THR A 1 -11.58 13.32 -19.67
N ILE A 2 -11.32 14.62 -19.57
CA ILE A 2 -12.18 15.58 -18.88
C ILE A 2 -12.86 16.44 -19.95
N THR A 3 -14.18 16.59 -19.85
CA THR A 3 -14.95 17.49 -20.71
C THR A 3 -15.37 18.71 -19.90
N VAL A 4 -15.11 19.91 -20.41
CA VAL A 4 -15.66 21.15 -19.88
C VAL A 4 -16.83 21.54 -20.77
N GLU A 5 -18.04 21.55 -20.21
CA GLU A 5 -19.26 21.84 -20.96
C GLU A 5 -19.31 23.30 -21.44
N ALA A 6 -20.06 23.55 -22.53
CA ALA A 6 -20.24 24.90 -23.06
C ALA A 6 -20.82 25.85 -21.99
N GLY A 7 -20.24 27.04 -21.87
CA GLY A 7 -20.62 28.03 -20.85
C GLY A 7 -20.15 27.70 -19.43
N LYS A 8 -19.38 26.63 -19.22
CA LYS A 8 -18.73 26.29 -17.95
C LYS A 8 -17.23 26.57 -18.03
N THR A 9 -16.62 26.64 -16.85
CA THR A 9 -15.18 26.88 -16.68
C THR A 9 -14.46 25.70 -16.02
N GLN A 10 -15.19 24.63 -15.68
CA GLN A 10 -14.67 23.52 -14.90
C GLN A 10 -15.24 22.19 -15.41
N GLY A 11 -14.43 21.15 -15.30
CA GLY A 11 -14.80 19.74 -15.48
C GLY A 11 -13.94 18.91 -14.53
N SER A 12 -14.44 17.75 -14.10
CA SER A 12 -13.75 16.87 -13.18
C SER A 12 -13.97 15.41 -13.54
N ILE A 13 -13.10 14.56 -13.05
CA ILE A 13 -13.24 13.11 -13.06
C ILE A 13 -12.64 12.57 -11.77
N ASP A 14 -13.22 11.50 -11.24
CA ASP A 14 -12.71 10.85 -10.04
C ASP A 14 -11.58 9.88 -10.39
N PHE A 15 -10.55 9.86 -9.55
CA PHE A 15 -9.49 8.88 -9.58
C PHE A 15 -9.64 7.96 -8.37
N GLN A 16 -9.85 6.67 -8.60
CA GLN A 16 -9.97 5.68 -7.53
C GLN A 16 -8.57 5.28 -7.06
N THR A 17 -8.29 5.45 -5.77
CA THR A 17 -7.07 4.97 -5.14
C THR A 17 -7.18 3.48 -4.82
N PRO A 18 -6.04 2.78 -4.59
CA PRO A 18 -6.07 1.44 -4.03
C PRO A 18 -6.91 1.38 -2.74
N ALA A 19 -7.50 0.21 -2.48
CA ALA A 19 -8.20 -0.05 -1.23
C ALA A 19 -7.22 -0.16 -0.07
N ASN A 20 -7.69 0.10 1.15
CA ASN A 20 -6.84 -0.05 2.32
C ASN A 20 -6.40 -1.50 2.53
N ASP A 21 -5.14 -1.69 2.89
CA ASP A 21 -4.60 -2.96 3.36
C ASP A 21 -3.57 -2.75 4.48
N VAL A 22 -2.93 -3.82 4.93
CA VAL A 22 -1.99 -3.79 6.06
C VAL A 22 -0.55 -3.50 5.65
N TYR A 23 -0.30 -3.28 4.36
CA TYR A 23 1.03 -3.17 3.79
C TYR A 23 1.32 -1.74 3.39
N ASN A 24 2.56 -1.32 3.63
CA ASN A 24 2.98 0.01 3.24
C ASN A 24 2.99 0.17 1.71
N ASN A 25 1.96 0.83 1.18
CA ASN A 25 1.77 1.05 -0.25
C ASN A 25 1.55 2.53 -0.61
N GLY A 26 1.93 3.43 0.29
CA GLY A 26 1.88 4.88 0.06
C GLY A 26 2.60 5.27 -1.24
N SER A 27 2.00 6.17 -2.00
CA SER A 27 2.46 6.49 -3.36
C SER A 27 2.17 7.92 -3.75
N THR A 28 2.66 8.36 -4.91
CA THR A 28 2.34 9.67 -5.49
C THR A 28 1.85 9.48 -6.91
N VAL A 29 0.70 10.06 -7.22
CA VAL A 29 0.14 10.09 -8.57
C VAL A 29 0.49 11.42 -9.21
N SER A 30 0.98 11.39 -10.44
CA SER A 30 1.32 12.58 -11.22
C SER A 30 0.68 12.51 -12.60
N VAL A 31 -0.06 13.55 -12.97
CA VAL A 31 -0.76 13.64 -14.26
C VAL A 31 -0.52 15.02 -14.88
N THR A 32 -0.24 15.05 -16.17
CA THR A 32 -0.07 16.28 -16.95
C THR A 32 -1.12 16.37 -18.07
N ILE A 33 -1.33 17.58 -18.60
CA ILE A 33 -2.19 17.77 -19.77
C ILE A 33 -1.35 17.50 -21.02
N GLU A 34 -1.62 16.39 -21.70
CA GLU A 34 -0.96 16.05 -22.97
C GLU A 34 -1.51 16.84 -24.15
N ASN A 35 -2.83 17.07 -24.18
CA ASN A 35 -3.51 17.78 -25.26
C ASN A 35 -4.82 18.41 -24.74
N ALA A 36 -5.21 19.55 -25.32
CA ALA A 36 -6.54 20.13 -25.12
C ALA A 36 -7.06 20.72 -26.44
N THR A 37 -8.30 20.42 -26.78
CA THR A 37 -8.93 20.81 -28.06
C THR A 37 -10.37 21.26 -27.85
N GLY A 38 -10.90 22.08 -28.76
CA GLY A 38 -12.29 22.53 -28.74
C GLY A 38 -12.46 23.95 -28.18
N GLY A 39 -13.66 24.27 -27.69
CA GLY A 39 -13.99 25.56 -27.07
C GLY A 39 -14.09 26.75 -28.03
N ASN A 40 -13.68 26.61 -29.30
CA ASN A 40 -13.68 27.68 -30.32
C ASN A 40 -12.94 28.94 -29.86
N PHE A 41 -11.84 28.77 -29.13
CA PHE A 41 -10.96 29.87 -28.71
C PHE A 41 -10.01 30.27 -29.84
N GLU A 42 -9.63 31.55 -29.89
CA GLU A 42 -8.57 32.05 -30.78
C GLU A 42 -7.22 31.38 -30.47
N GLN A 43 -6.97 31.06 -29.19
CA GLN A 43 -5.81 30.30 -28.73
C GLN A 43 -6.12 29.52 -27.45
N LEU A 44 -5.72 28.25 -27.40
CA LEU A 44 -5.76 27.41 -26.21
C LEU A 44 -4.37 26.79 -25.99
N THR A 45 -3.71 27.18 -24.89
CA THR A 45 -2.37 26.68 -24.56
C THR A 45 -2.42 25.97 -23.20
N PRO A 46 -2.37 24.63 -23.18
CA PRO A 46 -2.29 23.88 -21.93
C PRO A 46 -1.00 24.17 -21.16
N ASN A 47 -1.08 24.17 -19.83
CA ASN A 47 0.11 24.15 -18.98
C ASN A 47 0.55 22.69 -18.77
N PRO A 48 1.76 22.29 -19.22
CA PRO A 48 2.24 20.91 -19.08
C PRO A 48 2.82 20.60 -17.69
N THR A 49 2.77 21.54 -16.74
CA THR A 49 3.20 21.28 -15.36
C THR A 49 2.34 20.18 -14.76
N PRO A 50 2.92 19.07 -14.27
CA PRO A 50 2.13 17.97 -13.71
C PRO A 50 1.40 18.40 -12.43
N ALA A 51 0.13 18.01 -12.33
CA ALA A 51 -0.56 17.94 -11.05
C ALA A 51 -0.05 16.71 -10.29
N GLN A 52 0.23 16.87 -8.99
CA GLN A 52 0.70 15.78 -8.13
C GLN A 52 -0.20 15.66 -6.90
N THR A 53 -0.51 14.41 -6.54
CA THR A 53 -1.26 14.07 -5.34
C THR A 53 -0.54 12.94 -4.61
N THR A 54 -0.19 13.17 -3.35
CA THR A 54 0.36 12.13 -2.47
C THR A 54 -0.77 11.32 -1.87
N ILE A 55 -0.71 9.99 -1.99
CA ILE A 55 -1.58 9.04 -1.32
C ILE A 55 -0.83 8.57 -0.08
N THR A 56 -1.32 8.99 1.09
CA THR A 56 -0.78 8.55 2.38
C THR A 56 -1.42 7.24 2.78
N ASP A 57 -0.60 6.26 3.09
CA ASP A 57 -1.01 4.97 3.63
C ASP A 57 -1.56 5.11 5.05
N SER A 58 -2.49 4.24 5.45
CA SER A 58 -2.90 4.18 6.86
C SER A 58 -1.92 3.37 7.69
N VAL A 59 -1.92 3.62 9.00
CA VAL A 59 -1.12 2.81 9.92
C VAL A 59 -1.94 1.63 10.40
N ASP A 60 -1.55 0.45 9.94
CA ASP A 60 -2.13 -0.83 10.33
C ASP A 60 -1.15 -1.66 11.17
N THR A 61 -1.66 -2.32 12.21
CA THR A 61 -0.82 -3.09 13.13
C THR A 61 -0.84 -4.58 12.78
N THR A 62 0.33 -5.16 12.57
CA THR A 62 0.51 -6.63 12.51
C THR A 62 1.15 -7.13 13.80
N THR A 63 0.57 -8.15 14.43
CA THR A 63 1.10 -8.74 15.66
C THR A 63 1.77 -10.08 15.37
N ALA A 64 2.81 -10.41 16.15
CA ALA A 64 3.46 -11.71 16.13
C ALA A 64 3.20 -12.41 17.48
N THR A 65 2.69 -13.63 17.43
CA THR A 65 2.40 -14.43 18.62
C THR A 65 3.28 -15.68 18.63
N LEU A 66 4.00 -15.90 19.73
CA LEU A 66 4.81 -17.10 19.94
C LEU A 66 4.04 -18.10 20.81
N THR A 67 3.91 -19.32 20.32
CA THR A 67 3.39 -20.45 21.10
C THR A 67 4.44 -21.55 21.19
N ALA A 68 4.33 -22.40 22.20
CA ALA A 68 5.20 -23.53 22.41
C ALA A 68 4.40 -24.77 22.81
N SER A 69 4.98 -25.96 22.62
CA SER A 69 4.45 -27.19 23.21
C SER A 69 4.20 -27.00 24.72
N PRO A 70 2.98 -27.26 25.24
CA PRO A 70 2.62 -26.91 26.62
C PRO A 70 3.36 -27.76 27.67
N SER A 71 3.71 -28.99 27.33
CA SER A 71 4.56 -29.87 28.12
C SER A 71 5.22 -30.92 27.23
N VAL A 72 6.36 -31.44 27.70
CA VAL A 72 7.08 -32.57 27.09
C VAL A 72 7.61 -33.47 28.20
N THR A 73 7.75 -34.77 27.91
CA THR A 73 8.52 -35.68 28.76
C THR A 73 10.02 -35.49 28.49
N GLU A 74 10.88 -35.85 29.44
CA GLU A 74 12.32 -35.89 29.22
C GLU A 74 12.67 -36.70 27.97
N GLY A 75 13.55 -36.14 27.13
CA GLY A 75 13.88 -36.70 25.80
C GLY A 75 12.90 -36.33 24.68
N GLY A 76 11.82 -35.60 24.97
CA GLY A 76 10.89 -35.07 23.98
C GLY A 76 11.41 -33.81 23.26
N VAL A 77 10.67 -33.40 22.23
CA VAL A 77 10.97 -32.20 21.42
C VAL A 77 9.97 -31.09 21.76
N ILE A 78 10.47 -29.88 22.04
CA ILE A 78 9.64 -28.67 22.17
C ILE A 78 9.56 -27.99 20.81
N THR A 79 8.35 -27.77 20.31
CA THR A 79 8.12 -27.01 19.08
C THR A 79 7.70 -25.59 19.44
N TYR A 80 8.38 -24.61 18.87
CA TYR A 80 8.00 -23.19 18.92
C TYR A 80 7.37 -22.79 17.59
N THR A 81 6.25 -22.08 17.66
CA THR A 81 5.51 -21.61 16.48
C THR A 81 5.26 -20.11 16.60
N VAL A 82 5.69 -19.35 15.60
CA VAL A 82 5.34 -17.94 15.43
C VAL A 82 4.17 -17.84 14.47
N THR A 83 3.14 -17.11 14.87
CA THR A 83 1.99 -16.77 14.02
C THR A 83 1.91 -15.26 13.86
N LEU A 84 1.90 -14.78 12.63
CA LEU A 84 1.60 -13.37 12.32
C LEU A 84 0.09 -13.18 12.15
N SER A 85 -0.44 -12.04 12.56
CA SER A 85 -1.87 -11.72 12.37
C SER A 85 -2.24 -11.45 10.92
N ASN A 86 -1.24 -11.12 10.09
CA ASN A 86 -1.36 -10.88 8.65
C ASN A 86 -0.24 -11.63 7.92
N PRO A 87 -0.47 -12.09 6.68
CA PRO A 87 0.58 -12.74 5.90
C PRO A 87 1.76 -11.80 5.66
N ALA A 88 2.97 -12.35 5.61
CA ALA A 88 4.15 -11.59 5.27
C ALA A 88 4.31 -11.53 3.73
N GLN A 89 4.76 -10.40 3.19
CA GLN A 89 5.14 -10.33 1.76
C GLN A 89 6.61 -10.69 1.51
N THR A 90 7.41 -10.68 2.57
CA THR A 90 8.82 -11.10 2.56
C THR A 90 9.11 -11.86 3.84
N PRO A 91 10.11 -12.77 3.87
CA PRO A 91 10.38 -13.58 5.04
C PRO A 91 10.63 -12.75 6.31
N VAL A 92 10.03 -13.15 7.42
CA VAL A 92 10.19 -12.53 8.73
C VAL A 92 11.03 -13.44 9.63
N THR A 93 12.19 -12.95 10.08
CA THR A 93 13.04 -13.67 11.03
C THR A 93 12.74 -13.24 12.47
N VAL A 94 12.37 -14.19 13.31
CA VAL A 94 12.16 -14.01 14.75
C VAL A 94 13.30 -14.68 15.51
N THR A 95 14.04 -13.89 16.30
CA THR A 95 15.09 -14.42 17.19
C THR A 95 14.51 -14.65 18.58
N LEU A 96 14.63 -15.88 19.07
CA LEU A 96 14.19 -16.28 20.40
C LEU A 96 15.27 -15.97 21.44
N SER A 97 14.89 -15.85 22.72
CA SER A 97 15.81 -15.54 23.82
C SER A 97 16.89 -16.60 24.05
N ASN A 98 16.67 -17.82 23.56
CA ASN A 98 17.67 -18.90 23.57
C ASN A 98 18.64 -18.85 22.38
N GLY A 99 18.55 -17.80 21.53
CA GLY A 99 19.42 -17.60 20.37
C GLY A 99 18.98 -18.34 19.10
N GLN A 100 17.94 -19.16 19.14
CA GLN A 100 17.40 -19.81 17.94
C GLN A 100 16.59 -18.84 17.08
N THR A 101 16.50 -19.11 15.79
CA THR A 101 15.74 -18.31 14.82
C THR A 101 14.60 -19.10 14.20
N ILE A 102 13.43 -18.46 14.10
CA ILE A 102 12.29 -18.95 13.31
C ILE A 102 12.12 -18.00 12.12
N THR A 103 12.05 -18.55 10.91
CA THR A 103 11.69 -17.77 9.72
C THR A 103 10.24 -18.08 9.34
N VAL A 104 9.42 -17.04 9.28
CA VAL A 104 8.08 -17.11 8.68
C VAL A 104 8.24 -16.70 7.22
N GLU A 105 8.13 -17.66 6.31
CA GLU A 105 8.17 -17.40 4.86
C GLU A 105 6.92 -16.63 4.40
N ALA A 106 7.04 -15.97 3.25
CA ALA A 106 5.95 -15.25 2.58
C ALA A 106 5.00 -16.20 1.84
#